data_AF-A0A7K4K9Z1-F1
#
_entry.id   AF-A0A7K4K9Z1-F1
#
_cell.length_a   1.000
_cell.length_b   1.000
_cell.length_c   1.000
_cell.angle_alpha   90.00
_cell.angle_beta   90.00
_cell.angle_gamma   90.00
#
_symmetry.space_group_name_H-M   'P 1'
#
loop_
_entity.id
_entity.type
_entity.pdbx_description
1 polymer ?
#
loop_
_entity_poly.entity_id
_entity_poly.type
_entity_poly.pdbx_seq_one_letter_code
_entity_poly.pdbx_strand_id
1 'polypeptide(L)' 'PRLWALCLADVRWLRNQVVAPLTEELVFRGCMVPVLLPCTGAARALLAGPLFFGLAHFHHVIEQLRF' A
#
# COMPACT_ATOMS: atom_id res chain seq x y z
N PRO A 1 8.65 -1.07 27.14
CA PRO A 1 8.85 -2.48 26.72
C PRO A 1 7.57 -3.35 26.71
N ARG A 2 6.76 -3.38 27.79
CA ARG A 2 5.55 -4.25 27.84
C ARG A 2 4.45 -3.86 26.85
N LEU A 3 4.26 -2.56 26.59
CA LEU A 3 3.26 -2.06 25.64
C LEU A 3 3.52 -2.58 24.21
N TRP A 4 4.77 -2.52 23.75
CA TRP A 4 5.17 -3.03 22.44
C TRP A 4 4.98 -4.55 22.31
N ALA A 5 5.24 -5.30 23.37
CA ALA A 5 5.00 -6.75 23.39
C ALA A 5 3.50 -7.08 23.25
N LEU A 6 2.63 -6.27 23.87
CA LEU A 6 1.18 -6.41 23.71
C LEU A 6 0.72 -6.05 22.28
N CYS A 7 1.30 -5.01 21.68
CA CYS A 7 1.04 -4.65 20.28
C CYS A 7 1.48 -5.75 19.30
N LEU A 8 2.64 -6.38 19.53
CA LEU A 8 3.12 -7.48 18.68
C LEU A 8 2.28 -8.76 18.79
N ALA A 9 1.60 -8.96 19.93
CA ALA A 9 0.67 -10.06 20.11
C ALA A 9 -0.71 -9.80 19.46
N ASP A 10 -1.03 -8.54 19.13
CA ASP A 10 -2.28 -8.18 18.46
C ASP A 10 -2.16 -8.38 16.94
N VAL A 11 -2.92 -9.32 16.41
CA VAL A 11 -2.95 -9.66 14.97
C VAL A 11 -3.41 -8.48 14.12
N ARG A 12 -4.33 -7.64 14.59
CA ARG A 12 -4.78 -6.45 13.86
C ARG A 12 -3.70 -5.39 13.82
N TRP A 13 -2.95 -5.24 14.91
CA TRP A 13 -1.79 -4.34 14.96
C TRP A 13 -0.72 -4.81 13.98
N LEU A 14 -0.36 -6.11 14.01
CA LEU A 14 0.61 -6.69 13.08
C LEU A 14 0.17 -6.53 11.63
N ARG A 15 -1.12 -6.78 11.35
CA ARG A 15 -1.70 -6.55 10.03
C ARG A 15 -1.52 -5.10 9.58
N ASN A 16 -1.86 -4.13 10.42
CA ASN A 16 -1.85 -2.71 10.05
C ASN A 16 -0.45 -2.10 9.97
N GLN A 17 0.51 -2.60 10.76
CA GLN A 17 1.83 -1.98 10.89
C GLN A 17 2.94 -2.72 10.14
N VAL A 18 2.73 -4.01 9.83
CA VAL A 18 3.75 -4.84 9.18
C VAL A 18 3.21 -5.43 7.88
N VAL A 19 2.11 -6.18 7.94
CA VAL A 19 1.62 -6.91 6.76
C VAL A 19 1.16 -5.93 5.68
N ALA A 20 0.30 -4.96 6.02
CA ALA A 20 -0.23 -3.99 5.05
C ALA A 20 0.89 -3.18 4.37
N PRO A 21 1.83 -2.52 5.10
CA PRO A 21 2.91 -1.78 4.45
C PRO A 21 3.84 -2.65 3.58
N LEU A 22 4.11 -3.89 3.99
CA LEU A 22 4.91 -4.81 3.18
C LEU A 22 4.20 -5.18 1.88
N THR A 23 2.90 -5.48 1.96
CA THR A 23 2.11 -5.79 0.77
C THR A 23 1.98 -4.58 -0.16
N GLU A 24 1.80 -3.38 0.39
CA GLU A 24 1.73 -2.14 -0.37
C GLU A 24 3.04 -1.88 -1.12
N GLU A 25 4.19 -2.04 -0.45
CA GLU A 25 5.51 -1.85 -1.06
C GLU A 25 5.80 -2.92 -2.13
N LEU A 26 5.42 -4.18 -1.90
CA LEU A 26 5.61 -5.26 -2.87
C LEU A 26 4.75 -5.03 -4.12
N VAL A 27 3.50 -4.62 -3.97
CA VAL A 27 2.64 -4.30 -5.12
C VAL A 27 3.15 -3.05 -5.84
N PHE A 28 3.58 -2.01 -5.09
CA PHE A 28 4.07 -0.77 -5.67
C PHE A 28 5.39 -0.96 -6.42
N ARG A 29 6.46 -1.41 -5.75
CA ARG A 29 7.79 -1.55 -6.36
C ARG A 29 8.02 -2.88 -7.05
N GLY A 30 7.43 -3.95 -6.55
CA GLY A 30 7.61 -5.30 -7.10
C GLY A 30 6.73 -5.57 -8.33
N CYS A 31 5.56 -4.95 -8.43
CA CYS A 31 4.62 -5.22 -9.53
C CYS A 31 4.38 -4.02 -10.44
N MET A 32 4.17 -2.82 -9.88
CA MET A 32 3.79 -1.66 -10.68
C MET A 32 4.98 -0.94 -11.33
N VAL A 33 6.04 -0.63 -10.57
CA VAL A 33 7.25 0.04 -11.11
C VAL A 33 7.88 -0.71 -12.29
N PRO A 34 8.04 -2.06 -12.28
CA PRO A 34 8.64 -2.79 -13.39
C PRO A 34 7.83 -2.71 -14.68
N VAL A 35 6.52 -2.49 -14.60
CA VAL A 35 5.64 -2.29 -15.76
C VAL A 35 5.65 -0.84 -16.23
N LEU A 36 5.60 0.13 -15.30
CA LEU A 36 5.51 1.55 -15.64
C LEU A 36 6.82 2.13 -16.15
N LEU A 37 7.95 1.74 -15.55
CA LEU A 37 9.25 2.35 -15.82
C LEU A 37 9.69 2.18 -17.28
N PRO A 38 9.63 0.98 -17.91
CA PRO A 38 9.99 0.81 -19.31
C PRO A 38 9.01 1.49 -20.28
N CYS A 39 7.72 1.52 -19.93
CA CYS A 39 6.66 2.01 -20.81
C CYS A 39 6.53 3.53 -20.80
N THR A 40 6.84 4.18 -19.68
CA THR A 40 6.56 5.61 -19.47
C THR A 40 7.81 6.42 -19.13
N GLY A 41 8.92 5.78 -18.77
CA GLY A 41 10.13 6.46 -18.28
C GLY A 41 9.99 6.95 -16.83
N ALA A 42 11.12 7.25 -16.20
CA ALA A 42 11.21 7.45 -14.76
C ALA A 42 10.31 8.56 -14.21
N ALA A 43 10.29 9.74 -14.85
CA ALA A 43 9.50 10.87 -14.38
C ALA A 43 7.98 10.58 -14.39
N ARG A 44 7.47 9.93 -15.45
CA ARG A 44 6.04 9.59 -15.54
C ARG A 44 5.70 8.41 -14.63
N ALA A 45 6.56 7.41 -14.50
CA ALA A 45 6.36 6.31 -13.56
C ALA A 45 6.29 6.80 -12.10
N LEU A 46 7.10 7.80 -11.73
CA LEU A 46 7.10 8.42 -10.41
C LEU A 46 5.78 9.12 -10.08
N LEU A 47 5.10 9.69 -11.07
CA LEU A 47 3.78 10.31 -10.89
C LEU A 47 2.64 9.30 -11.00
N ALA A 48 2.70 8.41 -11.99
CA ALA A 48 1.67 7.42 -12.26
C ALA A 48 1.54 6.39 -11.13
N GLY A 49 2.65 5.99 -10.50
CA GLY A 49 2.64 5.04 -9.40
C GLY A 49 1.75 5.49 -8.24
N PRO A 50 2.05 6.63 -7.58
CA PRO A 50 1.22 7.17 -6.50
C PRO A 50 -0.23 7.45 -6.92
N LEU A 51 -0.46 7.84 -8.19
CA LEU A 51 -1.82 8.05 -8.71
C LEU A 51 -2.62 6.75 -8.78
N PHE A 52 -2.06 5.68 -9.36
CA PHE A 52 -2.73 4.37 -9.39
C PHE A 52 -2.91 3.78 -8.00
N PHE A 53 -1.91 3.95 -7.14
CA PHE A 53 -2.02 3.53 -5.75
C PHE A 53 -3.17 4.25 -5.04
N GLY A 54 -3.24 5.58 -5.14
CA GLY A 54 -4.33 6.37 -4.57
C GLY A 54 -5.71 5.99 -5.13
N LEU A 55 -5.81 5.83 -6.45
CA LEU A 55 -7.05 5.39 -7.12
C LEU A 55 -7.52 4.02 -6.66
N ALA A 56 -6.59 3.06 -6.48
CA ALA A 56 -6.93 1.73 -5.97
C ALA A 56 -7.58 1.80 -4.59
N HIS A 57 -7.19 2.74 -3.72
CA HIS A 57 -7.74 2.88 -2.38
C HIS A 57 -9.11 3.56 -2.33
N PHE A 58 -9.61 4.13 -3.43
CA PHE A 58 -10.98 4.65 -3.47
C PHE A 58 -12.03 3.57 -3.21
N HIS A 59 -11.71 2.29 -3.42
CA HIS A 59 -12.64 1.21 -3.06
C HIS A 59 -12.99 1.23 -1.56
N HIS A 60 -12.03 1.56 -0.68
CA HIS A 60 -12.30 1.74 0.74
C HIS A 60 -13.25 2.92 0.98
N VAL A 61 -13.03 4.05 0.30
CA VAL A 61 -13.92 5.22 0.42
C VAL A 61 -15.34 4.88 -0.02
N ILE A 62 -15.50 4.16 -1.15
CA ILE A 62 -16.81 3.72 -1.64
C ILE A 62 -17.47 2.76 -0.67
N GLU A 63 -16.71 1.85 -0.06
CA GLU A 63 -17.22 0.91 0.93
C GLU A 63 -17.66 1.63 2.22
N GLN A 64 -16.91 2.64 2.67
CA GLN A 64 -17.30 3.51 3.80
C GLN A 64 -18.50 4.42 3.50
N LEU A 65 -18.71 4.82 2.24
CA LEU A 65 -19.87 5.63 1.84
C LEU A 65 -21.12 4.81 1.55
N ARG A 66 -20.96 3.50 1.28
CA ARG A 66 -22.09 2.60 1.04
C ARG A 66 -22.79 2.18 2.33
N PHE A 67 -22.16 2.31 3.51
CA PHE A 67 -22.75 2.07 4.83
C PHE A 67 -22.08 2.89 5.93
#